data_AF-A0AA37XHE9-F1
#
_entry.id   AF-A0AA37XHE9-F1
#
_cell.length_a   1.000
_cell.length_b   1.000
_cell.length_c   1.000
_cell.angle_alpha   90.00
_cell.angle_beta   90.00
_cell.angle_gamma   90.00
#
_symmetry.space_group_name_H-M   'P 1'
#
loop_
_entity.id
_entity.type
_entity.pdbx_description
1 polymer ?
#
loop_
_entity_poly.entity_id
_entity_poly.type
_entity_poly.pdbx_seq_one_letter_code
_entity_poly.pdbx_strand_id
1 'polypeptide(L)'
;MTDEATRTELANQVTAASAFSTALSDVEPPVVATREGGDVVLAPDPDFDPGVVALTDAVTAATEAVQASHTQWAYDRLSTAVQDADAALEASNGQVTDTSTRDTLSAALTTGQTLVDAGAEEAEASELTAAAESITTAQDDVESSRAQWLHDALTNRVSETQNVLNTSNGQVNDNAVRDALFLELAEARRILDAGPGATSPADVLAARDRLNTASAAVSEAVTQWQAGQPQG
;
A
#
# COMPACT_ATOMS: atom_id res chain seq x y z
N MET A 1 12.08 -8.50 3.64
CA MET A 1 11.62 -9.20 2.43
C MET A 1 11.78 -10.70 2.64
N THR A 2 10.85 -11.32 3.36
CA THR A 2 10.66 -12.78 3.30
C THR A 2 9.93 -13.05 1.98
N ASP A 3 10.57 -13.83 1.11
CA ASP A 3 10.21 -14.04 -0.29
C ASP A 3 8.84 -14.72 -0.41
N GLU A 4 8.09 -14.41 -1.48
CA GLU A 4 6.80 -15.04 -1.83
C GLU A 4 6.91 -16.58 -1.80
N ALA A 5 8.08 -17.09 -2.19
CA ALA A 5 8.45 -18.50 -2.12
C ALA A 5 8.38 -19.07 -0.69
N THR A 6 8.80 -18.32 0.33
CA THR A 6 8.71 -18.75 1.73
C THR A 6 7.26 -18.78 2.20
N ARG A 7 6.40 -17.89 1.68
CA ARG A 7 4.96 -17.83 1.98
C ARG A 7 4.20 -19.02 1.39
N THR A 8 4.47 -19.35 0.13
CA THR A 8 3.91 -20.54 -0.52
C THR A 8 4.35 -21.82 0.19
N GLU A 9 5.62 -21.90 0.60
CA GLU A 9 6.15 -23.06 1.32
C GLU A 9 5.48 -23.24 2.70
N LEU A 10 5.30 -22.17 3.47
CA LEU A 10 4.63 -22.25 4.77
C LEU A 10 3.15 -22.64 4.63
N ALA A 11 2.44 -22.07 3.65
CA ALA A 11 1.04 -22.42 3.37
C ALA A 11 0.90 -23.89 2.93
N ASN A 12 1.84 -24.40 2.14
CA ASN A 12 1.88 -25.81 1.75
C ASN A 12 2.15 -26.73 2.95
N GLN A 13 3.05 -26.32 3.86
CA GLN A 13 3.35 -27.08 5.08
C GLN A 13 2.15 -27.13 6.04
N VAL A 14 1.43 -26.04 6.20
CA VAL A 14 0.19 -26.00 7.00
C VAL A 14 -0.91 -26.87 6.38
N THR A 15 -1.07 -26.78 5.06
CA THR A 15 -2.05 -27.62 4.34
C THR A 15 -1.71 -29.11 4.45
N ALA A 16 -0.43 -29.46 4.35
CA ALA A 16 0.04 -30.83 4.52
C ALA A 16 -0.15 -31.33 5.96
N ALA A 17 0.12 -30.49 6.96
CA ALA A 17 -0.10 -30.83 8.37
C ALA A 17 -1.58 -31.05 8.69
N SER A 18 -2.46 -30.18 8.17
CA SER A 18 -3.92 -30.34 8.32
C SER A 18 -4.45 -31.57 7.62
N ALA A 19 -3.99 -31.86 6.39
CA ALA A 19 -4.37 -33.08 5.67
C ALA A 19 -3.91 -34.35 6.40
N PHE A 20 -2.71 -34.32 7.00
CA PHE A 20 -2.18 -35.42 7.79
C PHE A 20 -2.97 -35.63 9.10
N SER A 21 -3.35 -34.55 9.79
CA SER A 21 -4.19 -34.61 10.98
C SER A 21 -5.58 -35.18 10.68
N THR A 22 -6.19 -34.81 9.56
CA THR A 22 -7.48 -35.38 9.12
C THR A 22 -7.35 -36.86 8.79
N ALA A 23 -6.28 -37.26 8.09
CA ALA A 23 -6.02 -38.67 7.77
C ALA A 23 -5.79 -39.54 9.01
N LEU A 24 -5.20 -38.99 10.07
CA LEU A 24 -5.06 -39.66 11.38
C LEU A 24 -6.40 -39.82 12.10
N SER A 25 -7.33 -38.86 11.92
CA SER A 25 -8.66 -38.91 12.53
C SER A 25 -9.59 -39.93 11.86
N ASP A 26 -9.35 -40.25 10.58
CA ASP A 26 -10.08 -41.28 9.82
C ASP A 26 -9.58 -42.71 10.08
N VAL A 27 -8.54 -42.90 10.88
CA VAL A 27 -8.12 -44.22 11.37
C VAL A 27 -9.12 -44.65 12.45
N GLU A 28 -10.17 -45.39 12.06
CA GLU A 28 -11.12 -45.97 13.01
C GLU A 28 -10.38 -46.80 14.07
N PRO A 29 -10.68 -46.62 15.37
CA PRO A 29 -10.14 -47.50 16.40
C PRO A 29 -10.64 -48.93 16.16
N PRO A 30 -9.83 -49.96 16.42
CA PRO A 30 -10.23 -51.34 16.17
C PRO A 30 -11.48 -51.70 16.99
N VAL A 31 -12.56 -52.08 16.30
CA VAL A 31 -13.79 -52.56 16.93
C VAL A 31 -13.52 -53.93 17.56
N VAL A 32 -13.45 -54.01 18.89
CA VAL A 32 -13.33 -55.28 19.61
C VAL A 32 -14.70 -55.96 19.67
N ALA A 33 -14.82 -57.11 19.02
CA ALA A 33 -16.00 -57.98 19.13
C ALA A 33 -16.09 -58.58 20.55
N THR A 34 -17.12 -58.20 21.31
CA THR A 34 -17.43 -58.77 22.62
C THR A 34 -17.86 -60.23 22.52
N ARG A 35 -17.19 -61.12 23.27
CA ARG A 35 -17.63 -62.49 23.54
C ARG A 35 -18.47 -62.51 24.82
N GLU A 36 -19.73 -62.93 24.73
CA GLU A 36 -20.63 -63.05 25.88
C GLU A 36 -20.12 -64.07 26.91
N GLY A 37 -20.07 -63.67 28.18
CA GLY A 37 -20.04 -64.57 29.33
C GLY A 37 -18.78 -64.53 30.20
N GLY A 38 -18.55 -63.45 30.94
CA GLY A 38 -17.59 -63.37 32.04
C GLY A 38 -17.37 -61.93 32.48
N ASP A 39 -17.33 -61.68 33.80
CA ASP A 39 -17.14 -60.35 34.41
C ASP A 39 -16.00 -59.57 33.72
N VAL A 40 -16.37 -58.53 32.97
CA VAL A 40 -15.43 -57.61 32.36
C VAL A 40 -15.08 -56.56 33.41
N VAL A 41 -13.96 -56.78 34.11
CA VAL A 41 -13.17 -55.64 34.57
C VAL A 41 -12.68 -54.97 33.29
N LEU A 42 -13.22 -53.78 32.98
CA LEU A 42 -12.68 -52.94 31.91
C LEU A 42 -11.27 -52.50 32.36
N ALA A 43 -10.27 -53.32 32.07
CA ALA A 43 -8.90 -52.85 32.07
C ALA A 43 -8.79 -51.77 30.98
N PRO A 44 -8.13 -50.63 31.24
CA PRO A 44 -7.78 -49.71 30.16
C PRO A 44 -7.09 -50.50 29.07
N ASP A 45 -7.51 -50.30 27.83
CA ASP A 45 -7.00 -51.01 26.66
C ASP A 45 -5.47 -50.89 26.64
N PRO A 46 -4.72 -52.00 26.83
CA PRO A 46 -3.27 -51.97 26.88
C PRO A 46 -2.63 -51.66 25.52
N ASP A 47 -3.43 -51.63 24.44
CA ASP A 47 -2.99 -51.41 23.07
C ASP A 47 -3.10 -49.93 22.63
N PHE A 48 -3.45 -49.00 23.52
CA PHE A 48 -3.34 -47.57 23.24
C PHE A 48 -1.85 -47.17 23.20
N ASP A 49 -1.28 -47.10 22.01
CA ASP A 49 0.14 -46.76 21.81
C ASP A 49 0.44 -45.35 22.37
N PRO A 50 1.20 -45.22 23.47
CA PRO A 50 1.55 -43.93 24.03
C PRO A 50 2.33 -43.04 23.05
N GLY A 51 2.96 -43.64 22.03
CA GLY A 51 3.60 -42.93 20.93
C GLY A 51 2.61 -42.19 20.00
N VAL A 52 1.42 -42.73 19.79
CA VAL A 52 0.37 -42.08 18.99
C VAL A 52 -0.21 -40.87 19.72
N VAL A 53 -0.44 -40.98 21.04
CA VAL A 53 -0.89 -39.85 21.87
C VAL A 53 0.14 -38.73 21.87
N ALA A 54 1.41 -39.07 22.12
CA ALA A 54 2.50 -38.08 22.11
C ALA A 54 2.67 -37.40 20.74
N LEU A 55 2.45 -38.12 19.64
CA LEU A 55 2.48 -37.55 18.29
C LEU A 55 1.31 -36.60 18.05
N THR A 56 0.09 -36.99 18.43
CA THR A 56 -1.09 -36.12 18.31
C THR A 56 -0.91 -34.83 19.12
N ASP A 57 -0.46 -34.93 20.37
CA ASP A 57 -0.19 -33.77 21.22
C ASP A 57 0.88 -32.86 20.59
N ALA A 58 1.94 -33.44 20.02
CA ALA A 58 2.98 -32.69 19.34
C ALA A 58 2.48 -31.98 18.06
N VAL A 59 1.60 -32.63 17.28
CA VAL A 59 0.97 -32.02 16.10
C VAL A 59 0.06 -30.87 16.50
N THR A 60 -0.78 -31.05 17.52
CA THR A 60 -1.64 -29.99 18.05
C THR A 60 -0.82 -28.79 18.51
N ALA A 61 0.22 -29.01 19.31
CA ALA A 61 1.11 -27.94 19.78
C ALA A 61 1.83 -27.22 18.62
N ALA A 62 2.24 -27.96 17.58
CA ALA A 62 2.84 -27.37 16.39
C ALA A 62 1.83 -26.53 15.60
N THR A 63 0.60 -27.00 15.42
CA THR A 63 -0.47 -26.24 14.75
C THR A 63 -0.80 -24.95 15.50
N GLU A 64 -0.92 -25.01 16.83
CA GLU A 64 -1.15 -23.83 17.66
C GLU A 64 0.00 -22.81 17.55
N ALA A 65 1.26 -23.28 17.57
CA ALA A 65 2.42 -22.41 17.41
C ALA A 65 2.48 -21.74 16.03
N VAL A 66 2.11 -22.47 14.97
CA VAL A 66 2.03 -21.90 13.61
C VAL A 66 0.89 -20.89 13.51
N GLN A 67 -0.28 -21.18 14.09
CA GLN A 67 -1.40 -20.26 14.10
C GLN A 67 -1.04 -18.96 14.84
N ALA A 68 -0.44 -19.05 16.02
CA ALA A 68 0.03 -17.90 16.77
C ALA A 68 1.07 -17.07 15.99
N SER A 69 2.01 -17.75 15.33
CA SER A 69 3.02 -17.08 14.49
C SER A 69 2.40 -16.36 13.29
N HIS A 70 1.38 -16.97 12.66
CA HIS A 70 0.67 -16.36 11.55
C HIS A 70 -0.14 -15.13 11.99
N THR A 71 -0.83 -15.21 13.13
CA THR A 71 -1.56 -14.06 13.70
C THR A 71 -0.61 -12.91 14.02
N GLN A 72 0.54 -13.19 14.66
CA GLN A 72 1.54 -12.16 14.94
C GLN A 72 2.06 -11.51 13.65
N TRP A 73 2.35 -12.29 12.62
CA TRP A 73 2.77 -11.76 11.33
C TRP A 73 1.70 -10.85 10.69
N ALA A 74 0.43 -11.25 10.74
CA ALA A 74 -0.67 -10.46 10.19
C ALA A 74 -0.84 -9.14 10.96
N TYR A 75 -0.66 -9.17 12.28
CA TYR A 75 -0.66 -7.99 13.13
C TYR A 75 0.48 -7.02 12.78
N ASP A 76 1.72 -7.50 12.67
CA ASP A 76 2.88 -6.67 12.33
C ASP A 76 2.70 -6.00 10.95
N ARG A 77 2.13 -6.76 9.99
CA ARG A 77 1.79 -6.24 8.66
C ARG A 77 0.73 -5.13 8.74
N LEU A 78 -0.35 -5.35 9.49
CA LEU A 78 -1.40 -4.35 9.67
C LEU A 78 -0.85 -3.08 10.35
N SER A 79 -0.04 -3.24 11.40
CA SER A 79 0.57 -2.11 12.12
C SER A 79 1.43 -1.25 11.19
N THR A 80 2.21 -1.88 10.31
CA THR A 80 2.99 -1.19 9.28
C THR A 80 2.06 -0.46 8.29
N ALA A 81 1.04 -1.14 7.76
CA ALA A 81 0.09 -0.53 6.82
C ALA A 81 -0.64 0.68 7.43
N VAL A 82 -1.02 0.62 8.71
CA VAL A 82 -1.63 1.75 9.43
C VAL A 82 -0.67 2.94 9.50
N GLN A 83 0.61 2.72 9.81
CA GLN A 83 1.61 3.80 9.87
C GLN A 83 1.86 4.45 8.50
N ASP A 84 2.01 3.63 7.45
CA ASP A 84 2.23 4.12 6.09
C ASP A 84 1.03 4.91 5.56
N ALA A 85 -0.18 4.41 5.81
CA ALA A 85 -1.41 5.08 5.38
C ALA A 85 -1.67 6.40 6.11
N ASP A 86 -1.33 6.51 7.40
CA ASP A 86 -1.43 7.78 8.14
C ASP A 86 -0.51 8.85 7.53
N ALA A 87 0.73 8.47 7.24
CA ALA A 87 1.69 9.35 6.54
C ALA A 87 1.21 9.73 5.12
N ALA A 88 0.61 8.79 4.39
CA ALA A 88 0.04 9.05 3.07
C ALA A 88 -1.13 10.06 3.14
N LEU A 89 -2.01 9.93 4.15
CA LEU A 89 -3.13 10.85 4.37
C LEU A 89 -2.64 12.25 4.72
N GLU A 90 -1.63 12.38 5.58
CA GLU A 90 -1.01 13.67 5.91
C GLU A 90 -0.39 14.31 4.66
N ALA A 91 0.39 13.54 3.88
CA ALA A 91 1.02 14.02 2.65
C ALA A 91 0.01 14.41 1.56
N SER A 92 -1.18 13.77 1.54
CA SER A 92 -2.25 14.06 0.58
C SER A 92 -3.03 15.34 0.90
N ASN A 93 -2.87 15.91 2.10
CA ASN A 93 -3.70 17.00 2.56
C ASN A 93 -3.54 18.26 1.69
N GLY A 94 -4.65 18.71 1.09
CA GLY A 94 -4.66 19.84 0.16
C GLY A 94 -4.18 19.52 -1.26
N GLN A 95 -3.79 18.27 -1.54
CA GLN A 95 -3.34 17.80 -2.86
C GLN A 95 -4.37 16.85 -3.50
N VAL A 96 -5.14 16.10 -2.70
CA VAL A 96 -6.26 15.29 -3.22
C VAL A 96 -7.57 16.02 -2.97
N THR A 97 -8.23 16.45 -4.05
CA THR A 97 -9.53 17.16 -4.00
C THR A 97 -10.72 16.22 -3.91
N ASP A 98 -10.55 14.95 -4.30
CA ASP A 98 -11.58 13.93 -4.13
C ASP A 98 -11.64 13.53 -2.65
N THR A 99 -12.68 14.04 -1.99
CA THR A 99 -12.94 13.75 -0.58
C THR A 99 -13.34 12.29 -0.37
N SER A 100 -13.97 11.65 -1.36
CA SER A 100 -14.41 10.26 -1.22
C SER A 100 -13.24 9.27 -1.14
N THR A 101 -12.15 9.51 -1.88
CA THR A 101 -10.92 8.71 -1.80
C THR A 101 -10.25 8.84 -0.44
N ARG A 102 -10.17 10.07 0.09
CA ARG A 102 -9.61 10.34 1.42
C ARG A 102 -10.46 9.74 2.53
N ASP A 103 -11.78 9.85 2.43
CA ASP A 103 -12.72 9.28 3.39
C ASP A 103 -12.63 7.75 3.42
N THR A 104 -12.43 7.12 2.26
CA THR A 104 -12.22 5.66 2.15
C THR A 104 -10.95 5.22 2.89
N LEU A 105 -9.82 5.91 2.67
CA LEU A 105 -8.59 5.61 3.40
C LEU A 105 -8.73 5.90 4.91
N SER A 106 -9.40 6.99 5.29
CA SER A 106 -9.65 7.34 6.69
C SER A 106 -10.51 6.30 7.40
N ALA A 107 -11.52 5.75 6.71
CA ALA A 107 -12.35 4.67 7.25
C ALA A 107 -11.56 3.37 7.41
N ALA A 108 -10.75 2.99 6.40
CA ALA A 108 -9.87 1.82 6.47
C ALA A 108 -8.85 1.94 7.61
N LEU A 109 -8.25 3.12 7.79
CA LEU A 109 -7.35 3.42 8.92
C LEU A 109 -8.03 3.27 10.26
N THR A 110 -9.25 3.78 10.42
CA THR A 110 -10.00 3.66 11.69
C THR A 110 -10.23 2.19 12.05
N THR A 111 -10.60 1.37 11.07
CA THR A 111 -10.75 -0.07 11.26
C THR A 111 -9.41 -0.74 11.63
N GLY A 112 -8.33 -0.43 10.89
CA GLY A 112 -7.00 -0.99 11.18
C GLY A 112 -6.47 -0.60 12.55
N GLN A 113 -6.63 0.67 12.96
CA GLN A 113 -6.24 1.16 14.28
C GLN A 113 -7.02 0.45 15.38
N THR A 114 -8.33 0.25 15.20
CA THR A 114 -9.15 -0.50 16.17
C THR A 114 -8.61 -1.91 16.39
N LEU A 115 -8.21 -2.60 15.31
CA LEU A 115 -7.61 -3.93 15.38
C LEU A 115 -6.20 -3.93 15.98
N VAL A 116 -5.38 -2.92 15.65
CA VAL A 116 -4.05 -2.75 16.25
C VAL A 116 -4.14 -2.50 17.75
N ASP A 117 -5.11 -1.69 18.19
CA ASP A 117 -5.37 -1.36 19.60
C ASP A 117 -5.92 -2.55 20.39
N ALA A 118 -6.73 -3.41 19.76
CA ALA A 118 -7.19 -4.67 20.35
C ALA A 118 -6.05 -5.69 20.53
N GLY A 119 -5.02 -5.63 19.67
CA GLY A 119 -3.84 -6.48 19.77
C GLY A 119 -3.97 -7.82 19.02
N ALA A 120 -2.84 -8.52 18.88
CA ALA A 120 -2.77 -9.77 18.12
C ALA A 120 -3.54 -10.94 18.75
N GLU A 121 -3.85 -10.89 20.05
CA GLU A 121 -4.53 -11.97 20.77
C GLU A 121 -6.06 -11.95 20.60
N GLU A 122 -6.63 -10.80 20.23
CA GLU A 122 -8.08 -10.60 20.16
C GLU A 122 -8.65 -10.71 18.73
N ALA A 123 -7.81 -10.63 17.70
CA ALA A 123 -8.21 -10.62 16.30
C ALA A 123 -7.84 -11.91 15.55
N GLU A 124 -8.67 -12.32 14.61
CA GLU A 124 -8.33 -13.42 13.70
C GLU A 124 -7.30 -12.97 12.64
N ALA A 125 -6.33 -13.84 12.32
CA ALA A 125 -5.29 -13.53 11.32
C ALA A 125 -5.86 -13.13 9.93
N SER A 126 -7.02 -13.70 9.57
CA SER A 126 -7.76 -13.38 8.34
C SER A 126 -8.29 -11.94 8.35
N GLU A 127 -8.83 -11.49 9.48
CA GLU A 127 -9.35 -10.13 9.66
C GLU A 127 -8.22 -9.10 9.62
N LEU A 128 -7.11 -9.38 10.33
CA LEU A 128 -5.90 -8.54 10.30
C LEU A 128 -5.35 -8.39 8.86
N THR A 129 -5.31 -9.50 8.11
CA THR A 129 -4.86 -9.51 6.71
C THR A 129 -5.80 -8.70 5.82
N ALA A 130 -7.12 -8.90 5.94
CA ALA A 130 -8.11 -8.18 5.15
C ALA A 130 -8.08 -6.67 5.43
N ALA A 131 -7.91 -6.27 6.69
CA ALA A 131 -7.76 -4.86 7.06
C ALA A 131 -6.49 -4.25 6.44
N ALA A 132 -5.36 -4.96 6.50
CA ALA A 132 -4.10 -4.50 5.89
C ALA A 132 -4.24 -4.32 4.38
N GLU A 133 -4.88 -5.28 3.69
CA GLU A 133 -5.14 -5.20 2.24
C GLU A 133 -6.10 -4.06 1.88
N SER A 134 -7.14 -3.83 2.70
CA SER A 134 -8.06 -2.71 2.52
C SER A 134 -7.35 -1.36 2.66
N ILE A 135 -6.43 -1.23 3.62
CA ILE A 135 -5.62 -0.02 3.80
C ILE A 135 -4.69 0.18 2.61
N THR A 136 -3.95 -0.85 2.19
CA THR A 136 -3.05 -0.75 1.02
C THR A 136 -3.81 -0.33 -0.23
N THR A 137 -4.97 -0.93 -0.50
CA THR A 137 -5.80 -0.57 -1.66
C THR A 137 -6.25 0.89 -1.62
N ALA A 138 -6.77 1.33 -0.47
CA ALA A 138 -7.21 2.72 -0.31
C ALA A 138 -6.04 3.72 -0.36
N GLN A 139 -4.84 3.31 0.07
CA GLN A 139 -3.62 4.10 -0.04
C GLN A 139 -3.21 4.26 -1.51
N ASP A 140 -3.19 3.17 -2.28
CA ASP A 140 -2.90 3.20 -3.72
C ASP A 140 -3.86 4.15 -4.46
N ASP A 141 -5.15 4.15 -4.09
CA ASP A 141 -6.14 5.06 -4.67
C ASP A 141 -5.83 6.55 -4.35
N VAL A 142 -5.42 6.84 -3.11
CA VAL A 142 -5.00 8.20 -2.70
C VAL A 142 -3.74 8.63 -3.45
N GLU A 143 -2.75 7.74 -3.58
CA GLU A 143 -1.50 8.01 -4.29
C GLU A 143 -1.74 8.25 -5.79
N SER A 144 -2.59 7.43 -6.41
CA SER A 144 -3.04 7.61 -7.80
C SER A 144 -3.75 8.96 -8.00
N SER A 145 -4.67 9.30 -7.09
CA SER A 145 -5.38 10.59 -7.13
C SER A 145 -4.44 11.78 -6.97
N ARG A 146 -3.44 11.66 -6.10
CA ARG A 146 -2.40 12.68 -5.90
C ARG A 146 -1.52 12.83 -7.14
N ALA A 147 -1.14 11.72 -7.77
CA ALA A 147 -0.36 11.74 -9.00
C ALA A 147 -1.12 12.41 -10.15
N GLN A 148 -2.43 12.16 -10.26
CA GLN A 148 -3.30 12.84 -11.22
C GLN A 148 -3.38 14.34 -10.94
N TRP A 149 -3.60 14.75 -9.69
CA TRP A 149 -3.64 16.16 -9.33
C TRP A 149 -2.34 16.90 -9.66
N LEU A 150 -1.19 16.29 -9.40
CA LEU A 150 0.12 16.86 -9.76
C LEU A 150 0.27 17.01 -11.28
N HIS A 151 -0.20 16.03 -12.05
CA HIS A 151 -0.21 16.07 -13.51
C HIS A 151 -1.10 17.19 -14.05
N ASP A 152 -2.31 17.34 -13.51
CA ASP A 152 -3.24 18.43 -13.86
C ASP A 152 -2.67 19.80 -13.50
N ALA A 153 -2.04 19.93 -12.33
CA ALA A 153 -1.39 21.16 -11.88
C ALA A 153 -0.23 21.55 -12.82
N LEU A 154 0.58 20.59 -13.26
CA LEU A 154 1.65 20.83 -14.22
C LEU A 154 1.08 21.18 -15.62
N THR A 155 0.01 20.51 -16.05
CA THR A 155 -0.69 20.80 -17.32
C THR A 155 -1.19 22.25 -17.35
N ASN A 156 -1.91 22.67 -16.31
CA ASN A 156 -2.39 24.05 -16.16
C ASN A 156 -1.23 25.04 -16.21
N ARG A 157 -0.12 24.74 -15.51
CA ARG A 157 1.05 25.61 -15.49
C ARG A 157 1.73 25.74 -16.85
N VAL A 158 1.83 24.64 -17.60
CA VAL A 158 2.34 24.64 -18.97
C VAL A 158 1.48 25.51 -19.88
N SER A 159 0.14 25.43 -19.77
CA SER A 159 -0.79 26.28 -20.52
C SER A 159 -0.66 27.76 -20.16
N GLU A 160 -0.59 28.11 -18.87
CA GLU A 160 -0.36 29.50 -18.42
C GLU A 160 0.95 30.06 -18.96
N THR A 161 2.02 29.26 -18.89
CA THR A 161 3.35 29.66 -19.35
C THR A 161 3.38 29.88 -20.87
N GLN A 162 2.68 29.06 -21.64
CA GLN A 162 2.51 29.27 -23.08
C GLN A 162 1.75 30.56 -23.39
N ASN A 163 0.73 30.90 -22.59
CA ASN A 163 0.03 32.17 -22.74
C ASN A 163 0.96 33.35 -22.48
N VAL A 164 1.80 33.29 -21.43
CA VAL A 164 2.83 34.32 -21.16
C VAL A 164 3.75 34.49 -22.37
N LEU A 165 4.28 33.41 -22.94
CA LEU A 165 5.12 33.46 -24.14
C LEU A 165 4.42 34.08 -25.35
N ASN A 166 3.15 33.72 -25.58
CA ASN A 166 2.38 34.23 -26.70
C ASN A 166 2.10 35.73 -26.55
N THR A 167 1.73 36.18 -25.36
CA THR A 167 1.46 37.59 -25.07
C THR A 167 2.73 38.43 -25.04
N SER A 168 3.86 37.88 -24.57
CA SER A 168 5.14 38.58 -24.52
C SER A 168 5.88 38.64 -25.86
N ASN A 169 5.31 38.08 -26.93
CA ASN A 169 6.00 37.93 -28.19
C ASN A 169 6.30 39.30 -28.82
N GLY A 170 7.59 39.61 -29.01
CA GLY A 170 8.08 40.90 -29.49
C GLY A 170 8.32 41.95 -28.40
N GLN A 171 8.00 41.65 -27.14
CA GLN A 171 8.26 42.54 -25.99
C GLN A 171 9.54 42.15 -25.25
N VAL A 172 9.87 40.86 -25.18
CA VAL A 172 11.13 40.39 -24.57
C VAL A 172 12.19 40.21 -25.66
N ASN A 173 13.20 41.08 -25.65
CA ASN A 173 14.37 41.02 -26.54
C ASN A 173 15.52 40.16 -25.98
N ASP A 174 15.44 39.75 -24.71
CA ASP A 174 16.42 38.87 -24.10
C ASP A 174 16.18 37.41 -24.54
N ASN A 175 16.99 36.97 -25.51
CA ASN A 175 16.91 35.60 -26.02
C ASN A 175 17.25 34.56 -24.95
N ALA A 176 18.12 34.87 -23.97
CA ALA A 176 18.50 33.91 -22.94
C ALA A 176 17.33 33.60 -22.00
N VAL A 177 16.54 34.61 -21.63
CA VAL A 177 15.33 34.42 -20.81
C VAL A 177 14.29 33.59 -21.55
N ARG A 178 14.12 33.82 -22.86
CA ARG A 178 13.19 33.04 -23.69
C ARG A 178 13.65 31.60 -23.88
N ASP A 179 14.94 31.38 -24.15
CA ASP A 179 15.53 30.06 -24.34
C ASP A 179 15.44 29.22 -23.05
N ALA A 180 15.69 29.83 -21.89
CA ALA A 180 15.50 29.19 -20.59
C ALA A 180 14.04 28.73 -20.40
N LEU A 181 13.05 29.57 -20.75
CA LEU A 181 11.64 29.19 -20.64
C LEU A 181 11.27 28.05 -21.61
N PHE A 182 11.79 28.06 -22.83
CA PHE A 182 11.57 26.96 -23.77
C PHE A 182 12.15 25.64 -23.29
N LEU A 183 13.34 25.68 -22.67
CA LEU A 183 13.97 24.49 -22.08
C LEU A 183 13.10 23.89 -20.97
N GLU A 184 12.61 24.71 -20.04
CA GLU A 184 11.76 24.22 -18.94
C GLU A 184 10.39 23.74 -19.43
N LEU A 185 9.83 24.37 -20.47
CA LEU A 185 8.60 23.88 -21.11
C LEU A 185 8.79 22.52 -21.80
N ALA A 186 9.93 22.29 -22.44
CA ALA A 186 10.24 21.02 -23.07
C ALA A 186 10.33 19.90 -22.02
N GLU A 187 10.97 20.17 -20.89
CA GLU A 187 11.09 19.21 -19.80
C GLU A 187 9.74 18.93 -19.11
N ALA A 188 8.94 19.96 -18.85
CA ALA A 188 7.60 19.78 -18.30
C ALA A 188 6.69 18.96 -19.23
N ARG A 189 6.77 19.20 -20.55
CA ARG A 189 6.03 18.39 -21.54
C ARG A 189 6.50 16.94 -21.55
N ARG A 190 7.81 16.69 -21.46
CA ARG A 190 8.34 15.32 -21.35
C ARG A 190 7.77 14.58 -20.14
N ILE A 191 7.64 15.26 -18.99
CA ILE A 191 7.01 14.70 -17.79
C ILE A 191 5.51 14.44 -18.01
N LEU A 192 4.79 15.39 -18.63
CA LEU A 192 3.36 15.23 -18.94
C LEU A 192 3.11 14.06 -19.91
N ASP A 193 3.95 13.91 -20.93
CA ASP A 193 3.86 12.85 -21.95
C ASP A 193 4.11 11.46 -21.34
N ALA A 194 4.84 11.37 -20.23
CA ALA A 194 5.01 10.12 -19.49
C ALA A 194 3.70 9.67 -18.79
N GLY A 195 2.78 10.59 -18.53
CA GLY A 195 1.50 10.34 -17.87
C GLY A 195 1.56 10.43 -16.33
N PRO A 196 0.40 10.42 -15.67
CA PRO A 196 0.31 10.46 -14.20
C PRO A 196 0.98 9.22 -13.58
N GLY A 197 1.73 9.41 -12.50
CA GLY A 197 2.40 8.33 -11.74
C GLY A 197 3.70 7.79 -12.36
N ALA A 198 4.00 8.11 -13.63
CA ALA A 198 5.22 7.64 -14.29
C ALA A 198 6.50 8.37 -13.85
N THR A 199 6.35 9.56 -13.26
CA THR A 199 7.45 10.38 -12.73
C THR A 199 7.21 10.63 -11.24
N SER A 200 8.27 10.71 -10.44
CA SER A 200 8.14 10.92 -9.00
C SER A 200 7.43 12.25 -8.69
N PRO A 201 6.62 12.33 -7.60
CA PRO A 201 5.98 13.57 -7.18
C PRO A 201 6.97 14.74 -7.00
N ALA A 202 8.18 14.45 -6.50
CA ALA A 202 9.23 15.44 -6.29
C ALA A 202 9.70 16.05 -7.62
N ASP A 203 9.86 15.24 -8.67
CA ASP A 203 10.29 15.71 -9.98
C ASP A 203 9.20 16.54 -10.67
N VAL A 204 7.93 16.16 -10.53
CA VAL A 204 6.78 16.92 -11.07
C VAL A 204 6.72 18.30 -10.40
N LEU A 205 6.88 18.36 -9.07
CA LEU A 205 6.94 19.63 -8.33
C LEU A 205 8.15 20.47 -8.74
N ALA A 206 9.34 19.87 -8.84
CA ALA A 206 10.55 20.56 -9.26
C ALA A 206 10.43 21.14 -10.69
N ALA A 207 9.79 20.43 -11.61
CA ALA A 207 9.52 20.95 -12.96
C ALA A 207 8.53 22.13 -12.93
N ARG A 208 7.47 22.03 -12.13
CA ARG A 208 6.51 23.13 -11.93
C ARG A 208 7.19 24.37 -11.35
N ASP A 209 8.07 24.22 -10.36
CA ASP A 209 8.76 25.35 -9.73
C ASP A 209 9.79 26.02 -10.65
N ARG A 210 10.47 25.22 -11.49
CA ARG A 210 11.32 25.76 -12.56
C ARG A 210 10.50 26.56 -13.59
N LEU A 211 9.33 26.06 -14.01
CA LEU A 211 8.40 26.83 -14.86
C LEU A 211 7.90 28.11 -14.19
N ASN A 212 7.60 28.08 -12.89
CA ASN A 212 7.22 29.28 -12.12
C ASN A 212 8.33 30.34 -12.20
N THR A 213 9.56 29.94 -11.91
CA THR A 213 10.73 30.81 -11.91
C THR A 213 11.00 31.39 -13.30
N ALA A 214 11.03 30.56 -14.33
CA ALA A 214 11.32 31.00 -15.69
C ALA A 214 10.20 31.90 -16.26
N SER A 215 8.93 31.60 -15.97
CA SER A 215 7.82 32.46 -16.37
C SER A 215 7.84 33.81 -15.65
N ALA A 216 8.23 33.86 -14.36
CA ALA A 216 8.37 35.12 -13.63
C ALA A 216 9.46 36.01 -14.23
N ALA A 217 10.59 35.42 -14.65
CA ALA A 217 11.66 36.15 -15.33
C ALA A 217 11.19 36.77 -16.66
N VAL A 218 10.35 36.05 -17.44
CA VAL A 218 9.74 36.62 -18.65
C VAL A 218 8.80 37.77 -18.31
N SER A 219 7.95 37.63 -17.30
CA SER A 219 7.04 38.71 -16.88
C SER A 219 7.80 39.96 -16.42
N GLU A 220 8.89 39.80 -15.67
CA GLU A 220 9.74 40.90 -15.26
C GLU A 220 10.39 41.60 -16.46
N ALA A 221 10.92 40.82 -17.42
CA ALA A 221 11.49 41.37 -18.65
C ALA A 221 10.47 42.16 -19.47
N VAL A 222 9.21 41.71 -19.54
CA VAL A 222 8.11 42.46 -20.17
C VAL A 222 7.88 43.79 -19.45
N THR A 223 7.80 43.78 -18.11
CA THR A 223 7.60 45.01 -17.32
C THR A 223 8.73 46.02 -17.55
N GLN A 224 9.99 45.56 -17.58
CA GLN A 224 11.14 46.42 -17.85
C GLN A 224 11.08 47.01 -19.27
N TRP A 225 10.70 46.21 -20.27
CA TRP A 225 10.51 46.68 -21.64
C TRP A 225 9.43 47.77 -21.72
N GLN A 226 8.28 47.57 -21.04
CA GLN A 226 7.18 48.53 -21.01
C GLN A 226 7.59 49.85 -20.34
N ALA A 227 8.37 49.80 -19.26
CA ALA A 227 8.87 50.99 -18.57
C ALA A 227 9.87 51.80 -19.41
N GLY A 228 10.57 51.15 -20.34
CA GLY A 228 11.51 51.79 -21.28
C GLY A 228 10.86 52.40 -22.53
N GLN A 229 9.57 52.17 -22.79
CA GLN A 229 8.89 52.75 -23.94
C GLN A 229 8.61 54.25 -23.71
N PRO A 230 8.86 55.13 -24.69
CA PRO A 230 8.46 56.54 -24.58
C PRO A 230 6.94 56.63 -24.41
N GLN A 231 6.48 57.38 -23.40
CA GLN A 231 5.05 57.68 -23.23
C GLN A 231 4.62 58.58 -24.39
N GLY A 232 3.94 57.98 -25.38
CA GLY A 232 3.37 58.67 -26.53
C GLY A 232 2.09 59.42 -26.20
#